data_AF-A0A2V9QS31-F1
#
_entry.id   AF-A0A2V9QS31-F1
#
_cell.length_a   1.000
_cell.length_b   1.000
_cell.length_c   1.000
_cell.angle_alpha   90.00
_cell.angle_beta   90.00
_cell.angle_gamma   90.00
#
_symmetry.space_group_name_H-M   'P 1'
#
loop_
_entity.id
_entity.type
_entity.pdbx_description
1 polymer ?
#
loop_
_entity_poly.entity_id
_entity_poly.type
_entity_poly.pdbx_seq_one_letter_code
_entity_poly.pdbx_strand_id
1 'polypeptide(L)'
;PDGTVVTSEQSGLNQAISKALNREVTLAATDQGHVAGVQSSVPASWTATAEEYWPDIEGLDYRDTVTDFALPKGTFFDCATVHLLTTATLNRLRDFYPQGRFEVQRFRPNIVVELASAEKGFMENAWIGHTLVLGEVVRLHITGLCPRCVMTTLPQGDLPRDPGILRTAAQHNQANVGVYAAVVRGGTIRRGDPVRLE
;
A
#
# COMPACT_ATOMS: atom_id res chain seq x y z
N PRO A 1 27.93 5.18 0.72
CA PRO A 1 27.83 5.08 2.20
C PRO A 1 29.21 4.87 2.80
N ASP A 2 29.54 5.55 3.90
CA ASP A 2 30.87 5.52 4.55
C ASP A 2 31.03 4.40 5.59
N GLY A 3 29.98 3.59 5.79
CA GLY A 3 29.97 2.46 6.72
C GLY A 3 29.62 2.85 8.17
N THR A 4 29.31 4.11 8.45
CA THR A 4 28.92 4.56 9.79
C THR A 4 27.59 3.93 10.23
N VAL A 5 27.53 3.44 11.46
CA VAL A 5 26.31 2.89 12.09
C VAL A 5 25.92 3.78 13.27
N VAL A 6 24.64 4.14 13.34
CA VAL A 6 24.05 4.96 14.41
C VAL A 6 22.75 4.30 14.90
N THR A 7 22.37 4.53 16.17
CA THR A 7 21.10 4.05 16.73
C THR A 7 20.12 5.21 16.92
N SER A 8 18.82 4.89 17.03
CA SER A 8 17.76 5.87 17.28
C SER A 8 17.89 6.60 18.63
N GLU A 9 18.71 6.07 19.54
CA GLU A 9 18.93 6.63 20.88
C GLU A 9 20.17 7.55 20.94
N GLN A 10 20.97 7.60 19.88
CA GLN A 10 22.23 8.32 19.87
C GLN A 10 22.01 9.84 19.72
N SER A 11 22.68 10.63 20.57
CA SER A 11 22.72 12.09 20.41
C SER A 11 23.37 12.47 19.08
N GLY A 12 22.81 13.47 18.39
CA GLY A 12 23.36 13.95 17.12
C GLY A 12 22.87 13.20 15.88
N LEU A 13 21.91 12.28 16.04
CA LEU A 13 21.35 11.46 14.95
C LEU A 13 20.82 12.29 13.78
N ASN A 14 20.07 13.35 14.07
CA ASN A 14 19.52 14.23 13.02
C ASN A 14 20.64 14.89 12.20
N GLN A 15 21.73 15.36 12.85
CA GLN A 15 22.88 15.89 12.12
C GLN A 15 23.58 14.80 11.30
N ALA A 16 23.74 13.60 11.86
CA ALA A 16 24.39 12.49 11.17
C ALA A 16 23.63 12.09 9.89
N ILE A 17 22.31 11.90 9.98
CA ILE A 17 21.46 11.57 8.82
C ILE A 17 21.39 12.75 7.86
N SER A 18 21.27 14.00 8.35
CA SER A 18 21.23 15.19 7.49
C SER A 18 22.51 15.35 6.67
N LYS A 19 23.67 15.12 7.30
CA LYS A 19 24.97 15.13 6.62
C LYS A 19 25.06 14.01 5.59
N ALA A 20 24.58 12.81 5.92
CA ALA A 20 24.61 11.67 5.00
C ALA A 20 23.71 11.85 3.77
N LEU A 21 22.55 12.49 3.93
CA LEU A 21 21.59 12.75 2.86
C LEU A 21 21.82 14.09 2.14
N ASN A 22 22.79 14.90 2.60
CA ASN A 22 23.06 16.23 2.11
C ASN A 22 21.81 17.15 2.06
N ARG A 23 20.93 16.98 3.05
CA ARG A 23 19.72 17.80 3.25
C ARG A 23 19.29 17.72 4.71
N GLU A 24 18.66 18.76 5.24
CA GLU A 24 18.16 18.74 6.61
C GLU A 24 17.02 17.72 6.77
N VAL A 25 17.18 16.77 7.69
CA VAL A 25 16.17 15.76 8.04
C VAL A 25 16.17 15.49 9.54
N THR A 26 15.07 14.94 10.03
CA THR A 26 14.91 14.48 11.41
C THR A 26 14.38 13.05 11.41
N LEU A 27 14.88 12.22 12.32
CA LEU A 27 14.25 10.94 12.64
C LEU A 27 13.14 11.20 13.68
N ALA A 28 11.91 10.80 13.36
CA ALA A 28 10.78 10.89 14.27
C ALA A 28 10.21 9.49 14.54
N ALA A 29 9.90 9.19 15.79
CA ALA A 29 9.11 8.03 16.18
C ALA A 29 7.65 8.44 16.38
N THR A 30 6.71 7.59 15.96
CA THR A 30 5.28 7.82 16.16
C THR A 30 4.73 6.76 17.12
N ASP A 31 4.60 7.08 18.40
CA ASP A 31 3.89 6.22 19.35
C ASP A 31 2.42 6.60 19.34
N GLN A 32 1.58 5.86 18.62
CA GLN A 32 0.13 6.16 18.52
C GLN A 32 -0.18 7.63 18.16
N GLY A 33 0.70 8.29 17.39
CA GLY A 33 0.56 9.72 17.06
C GLY A 33 1.12 10.69 18.11
N HIS A 34 1.96 10.24 19.04
CA HIS A 34 2.81 11.08 19.89
C HIS A 34 4.28 10.93 19.49
N VAL A 35 4.97 12.04 19.31
CA VAL A 35 6.40 12.08 19.00
C VAL A 35 7.15 12.28 20.32
N ALA A 36 7.78 11.24 20.84
CA ALA A 36 8.67 11.33 22.00
C ALA A 36 10.12 11.58 21.54
N GLY A 37 10.85 12.42 22.29
CA GLY A 37 12.31 12.53 22.15
C GLY A 37 12.85 13.60 21.20
N VAL A 38 11.99 14.43 20.61
CA VAL A 38 12.44 15.63 19.89
C VAL A 38 11.87 16.84 20.63
N GLN A 39 12.71 17.81 20.99
CA GLN A 39 12.26 19.21 21.06
C GLN A 39 11.85 19.60 19.64
N SER A 40 10.71 19.07 19.20
CA SER A 40 10.22 19.21 17.84
C SER A 40 9.65 20.61 17.73
N SER A 41 10.17 21.38 16.78
CA SER A 41 9.48 22.58 16.27
C SER A 41 8.18 22.21 15.52
N VAL A 42 7.88 20.92 15.38
CA VAL A 42 6.73 20.40 14.65
C VAL A 42 5.57 20.12 15.63
N PRO A 43 4.33 20.56 15.32
CA PRO A 43 3.18 20.45 16.23
C PRO A 43 2.87 19.01 16.68
N ALA A 44 2.31 18.87 17.89
CA ALA A 44 1.84 17.61 18.48
C ALA A 44 0.76 16.85 17.66
N SER A 45 0.30 17.43 16.56
CA SER A 45 -0.70 16.90 15.63
C SER A 45 -0.14 16.69 14.22
N TRP A 46 1.12 16.27 14.09
CA TRP A 46 1.72 16.01 12.79
C TRP A 46 1.05 14.82 12.10
N THR A 47 0.32 15.11 11.02
CA THR A 47 -0.10 14.11 10.04
C THR A 47 0.97 14.08 8.96
N ALA A 48 1.67 12.95 8.82
CA ALA A 48 2.63 12.78 7.75
C ALA A 48 1.93 12.90 6.40
N THR A 49 2.60 13.51 5.42
CA THR A 49 2.13 13.60 4.04
C THR A 49 3.08 12.83 3.13
N ALA A 50 2.56 12.34 2.01
CA ALA A 50 3.35 11.73 0.96
C ALA A 50 3.07 12.45 -0.37
N GLU A 51 4.12 12.58 -1.17
CA GLU A 51 4.04 13.06 -2.55
C GLU A 51 3.67 11.91 -3.47
N GLU A 52 2.76 12.15 -4.41
CA GLU A 52 2.36 11.23 -5.46
C GLU A 52 2.59 11.87 -6.83
N TYR A 53 3.38 11.21 -7.66
CA TYR A 53 3.48 11.55 -9.09
C TYR A 53 2.42 10.80 -9.89
N TRP A 54 1.63 11.56 -10.64
CA TRP A 54 0.58 11.09 -11.54
C TRP A 54 1.12 11.04 -12.97
N PRO A 55 1.36 9.84 -13.55
CA PRO A 55 1.85 9.74 -14.91
C PRO A 55 0.76 10.18 -15.91
N ASP A 56 1.16 10.53 -17.13
CA ASP A 56 0.22 10.85 -18.20
C ASP A 56 -0.53 9.59 -18.70
N ILE A 57 -1.57 9.20 -17.96
CA ILE A 57 -2.42 8.04 -18.22
C ILE A 57 -3.88 8.49 -18.14
N GLU A 58 -4.63 8.22 -19.22
CA GLU A 58 -6.07 8.43 -19.25
C GLU A 58 -6.79 7.51 -18.25
N GLY A 59 -7.79 8.07 -17.55
CA GLY A 59 -8.56 7.36 -16.52
C GLY A 59 -8.02 7.52 -15.09
N LEU A 60 -6.90 8.25 -14.92
CA LEU A 60 -6.47 8.74 -13.61
C LEU A 60 -7.07 10.11 -13.29
N ASP A 61 -7.19 10.44 -12.00
CA ASP A 61 -7.77 11.71 -11.52
C ASP A 61 -6.92 12.93 -11.93
N TYR A 62 -5.59 12.76 -11.99
CA TYR A 62 -4.66 13.76 -12.48
C TYR A 62 -3.69 13.17 -13.51
N ARG A 63 -3.04 14.04 -14.29
CA ARG A 63 -2.12 13.65 -15.37
C ARG A 63 -0.90 14.58 -15.41
N ASP A 64 0.28 13.97 -15.46
CA ASP A 64 1.59 14.62 -15.48
C ASP A 64 1.77 15.71 -14.43
N THR A 65 1.42 15.38 -13.18
CA THR A 65 1.49 16.32 -12.05
C THR A 65 1.91 15.61 -10.77
N VAL A 66 2.29 16.38 -9.76
CA VAL A 66 2.57 15.90 -8.41
C VAL A 66 1.53 16.46 -7.46
N THR A 67 0.99 15.60 -6.60
CA THR A 67 0.06 15.99 -5.53
C THR A 67 0.53 15.47 -4.19
N ASP A 68 0.05 16.09 -3.11
CA ASP A 68 0.25 15.59 -1.75
C ASP A 68 -1.00 14.89 -1.23
N PHE A 69 -0.82 13.84 -0.43
CA PHE A 69 -1.90 13.24 0.34
C PHE A 69 -1.46 12.96 1.78
N ALA A 70 -2.43 12.96 2.69
CA ALA A 70 -2.21 12.71 4.11
C ALA A 70 -2.18 11.21 4.39
N LEU A 71 -1.20 10.77 5.19
CA LEU A 71 -1.11 9.41 5.71
C LEU A 71 -2.01 9.24 6.94
N PRO A 72 -2.52 8.02 7.23
CA PRO A 72 -3.25 7.75 8.46
C PRO A 72 -2.38 8.06 9.68
N LYS A 73 -2.98 8.78 10.64
CA LYS A 73 -2.29 9.28 11.84
C LYS A 73 -1.54 8.17 12.57
N GLY A 74 -0.29 8.44 12.92
CA GLY A 74 0.55 7.52 13.71
C GLY A 74 1.03 6.30 12.92
N THR A 75 0.94 6.32 11.59
CA THR A 75 1.43 5.26 10.73
C THR A 75 2.24 5.82 9.55
N PHE A 76 2.98 4.94 8.88
CA PHE A 76 3.61 5.22 7.58
C PHE A 76 2.98 4.38 6.46
N PHE A 77 1.73 3.95 6.64
CA PHE A 77 0.97 3.29 5.58
C PHE A 77 0.33 4.34 4.68
N ASP A 78 0.19 4.05 3.39
CA ASP A 78 -0.37 5.03 2.45
C ASP A 78 -1.84 5.36 2.78
N CYS A 79 -2.67 4.34 3.01
CA CYS A 79 -4.11 4.53 3.25
C CYS A 79 -4.70 3.62 4.33
N ALA A 80 -4.27 2.36 4.42
CA ALA A 80 -4.83 1.39 5.36
C ALA A 80 -3.79 0.37 5.84
N THR A 81 -4.07 -0.26 6.99
CA THR A 81 -3.19 -1.25 7.61
C THR A 81 -3.19 -2.60 6.88
N VAL A 82 -4.29 -2.96 6.23
CA VAL A 82 -4.42 -4.22 5.47
C VAL A 82 -4.88 -3.93 4.06
N HIS A 83 -4.10 -4.39 3.10
CA HIS A 83 -4.44 -4.50 1.69
C HIS A 83 -4.57 -5.99 1.31
N LEU A 84 -5.69 -6.32 0.69
CA LEU A 84 -6.00 -7.67 0.20
C LEU A 84 -6.43 -7.60 -1.26
N LEU A 85 -6.08 -8.61 -2.06
CA LEU A 85 -6.59 -8.75 -3.43
C LEU A 85 -6.79 -10.21 -3.79
N THR A 86 -7.56 -10.48 -4.83
CA THR A 86 -7.79 -11.86 -5.28
C THR A 86 -6.87 -12.26 -6.44
N THR A 87 -6.58 -13.56 -6.56
CA THR A 87 -5.92 -14.10 -7.76
C THR A 87 -6.78 -13.88 -9.01
N ALA A 88 -8.11 -13.82 -8.87
CA ALA A 88 -9.05 -13.53 -9.94
C ALA A 88 -8.83 -12.15 -10.56
N THR A 89 -8.60 -11.10 -9.76
CA THR A 89 -8.25 -9.76 -10.25
C THR A 89 -6.96 -9.78 -11.06
N LEU A 90 -5.91 -10.45 -10.56
CA LEU A 90 -4.64 -10.54 -11.28
C LEU A 90 -4.79 -11.29 -12.60
N ASN A 91 -5.52 -12.41 -12.60
CA ASN A 91 -5.82 -13.18 -13.80
C ASN A 91 -6.61 -12.34 -14.81
N ARG A 92 -7.59 -11.56 -14.34
CA ARG A 92 -8.42 -10.71 -15.21
C ARG A 92 -7.60 -9.60 -15.86
N LEU A 93 -6.69 -8.96 -15.12
CA LEU A 93 -5.80 -7.93 -15.67
C LEU A 93 -4.82 -8.52 -16.70
N ARG A 94 -4.31 -9.75 -16.48
CA ARG A 94 -3.50 -10.46 -17.49
C ARG A 94 -4.26 -10.75 -18.77
N ASP A 95 -5.56 -11.04 -18.71
CA ASP A 95 -6.35 -11.22 -19.92
C ASP A 95 -6.41 -9.94 -20.77
N PHE A 96 -6.49 -8.76 -20.12
CA PHE A 96 -6.54 -7.48 -20.81
C PHE A 96 -5.18 -7.01 -21.35
N TYR A 97 -4.09 -7.40 -20.70
CA TYR A 97 -2.73 -7.04 -21.10
C TYR A 97 -1.77 -8.24 -20.93
N PRO A 98 -1.81 -9.22 -21.86
CA PRO A 98 -1.10 -10.52 -21.71
C PRO A 98 0.43 -10.43 -21.63
N GLN A 99 1.01 -9.38 -22.19
CA GLN A 99 2.44 -9.08 -22.11
C GLN A 99 2.85 -8.50 -20.74
N GLY A 100 1.88 -8.01 -19.96
CA GLY A 100 2.11 -7.43 -18.65
C GLY A 100 2.30 -8.48 -17.56
N ARG A 101 3.35 -8.32 -16.77
CA ARG A 101 3.61 -9.18 -15.61
C ARG A 101 2.87 -8.67 -14.38
N PHE A 102 1.59 -9.02 -14.25
CA PHE A 102 0.75 -8.75 -13.06
C PHE A 102 1.08 -9.70 -11.91
N GLU A 103 2.29 -9.54 -11.37
CA GLU A 103 2.77 -10.27 -10.21
C GLU A 103 2.31 -9.61 -8.92
N VAL A 104 2.01 -10.42 -7.91
CA VAL A 104 1.60 -9.97 -6.56
C VAL A 104 2.56 -8.91 -6.00
N GLN A 105 3.86 -9.03 -6.28
CA GLN A 105 4.89 -8.11 -5.79
C GLN A 105 4.64 -6.65 -6.22
N ARG A 106 4.04 -6.40 -7.39
CA ARG A 106 3.73 -5.02 -7.86
C ARG A 106 2.70 -4.32 -6.98
N PHE A 107 1.79 -5.07 -6.39
CA PHE A 107 0.64 -4.53 -5.65
C PHE A 107 0.85 -4.56 -4.14
N ARG A 108 1.85 -5.31 -3.66
CA ARG A 108 2.27 -5.37 -2.25
C ARG A 108 1.11 -5.64 -1.28
N PRO A 109 0.20 -6.60 -1.54
CA PRO A 109 -0.83 -6.96 -0.58
C PRO A 109 -0.23 -7.63 0.65
N ASN A 110 -0.93 -7.50 1.77
CA ASN A 110 -0.68 -8.33 2.95
C ASN A 110 -1.23 -9.75 2.72
N ILE A 111 -2.38 -9.85 2.04
CA ILE A 111 -3.12 -11.10 1.87
C ILE A 111 -3.57 -11.26 0.41
N VAL A 112 -3.36 -12.45 -0.15
CA VAL A 112 -3.89 -12.83 -1.45
C VAL A 112 -4.92 -13.93 -1.25
N VAL A 113 -6.11 -13.75 -1.80
CA VAL A 113 -7.20 -14.73 -1.71
C VAL A 113 -7.38 -15.44 -3.05
N GLU A 114 -7.40 -16.76 -3.00
CA GLU A 114 -7.84 -17.58 -4.12
C GLU A 114 -9.34 -17.86 -3.96
N LEU A 115 -10.12 -17.56 -5.01
CA LEU A 115 -11.55 -17.83 -5.00
C LEU A 115 -11.80 -19.33 -5.22
N ALA A 116 -12.85 -19.86 -4.59
CA ALA A 116 -13.25 -21.25 -4.79
C ALA A 116 -13.79 -21.50 -6.22
N SER A 117 -14.38 -20.48 -6.84
CA SER A 117 -14.78 -20.50 -8.25
C SER A 117 -13.61 -20.07 -9.13
N ALA A 118 -13.52 -20.64 -10.33
CA ALA A 118 -12.59 -20.17 -11.38
C ALA A 118 -13.04 -18.84 -12.03
N GLU A 119 -13.89 -18.08 -11.33
CA GLU A 119 -14.43 -16.83 -11.85
C GLU A 119 -13.31 -15.80 -12.02
N LYS A 120 -13.42 -15.07 -13.12
CA LYS A 120 -12.53 -13.96 -13.43
C LYS A 120 -13.29 -12.67 -13.22
N GLY A 121 -12.63 -11.67 -12.63
CA GLY A 121 -13.25 -10.38 -12.36
C GLY A 121 -12.62 -9.73 -11.16
N PHE A 122 -13.23 -8.62 -10.75
CA PHE A 122 -12.81 -7.81 -9.61
C PHE A 122 -13.71 -8.11 -8.41
N MET A 123 -13.78 -9.39 -8.01
CA MET A 123 -14.77 -9.88 -7.05
C MET A 123 -14.66 -9.22 -5.69
N GLU A 124 -13.43 -8.91 -5.26
CA GLU A 124 -13.21 -8.22 -3.99
C GLU A 124 -13.84 -6.82 -3.93
N ASN A 125 -14.09 -6.17 -5.07
CA ASN A 125 -14.79 -4.87 -5.09
C ASN A 125 -16.19 -4.97 -4.46
N ALA A 126 -16.87 -6.11 -4.64
CA ALA A 126 -18.20 -6.33 -4.09
C ALA A 126 -18.19 -6.63 -2.57
N TRP A 127 -17.01 -6.80 -1.97
CA TRP A 127 -16.89 -7.07 -0.54
C TRP A 127 -16.90 -5.81 0.31
N ILE A 128 -16.88 -4.62 -0.29
CA ILE A 128 -16.91 -3.35 0.44
C ILE A 128 -18.14 -3.28 1.34
N GLY A 129 -17.93 -2.92 2.62
CA GLY A 129 -18.97 -2.89 3.64
C GLY A 129 -19.25 -4.24 4.31
N HIS A 130 -18.66 -5.34 3.82
CA HIS A 130 -18.77 -6.66 4.43
C HIS A 130 -17.56 -6.99 5.31
N THR A 131 -17.70 -8.05 6.10
CA THR A 131 -16.61 -8.58 6.93
C THR A 131 -16.13 -9.90 6.36
N LEU A 132 -14.82 -10.02 6.14
CA LEU A 132 -14.19 -11.31 5.85
C LEU A 132 -13.77 -12.00 7.14
N VAL A 133 -14.10 -13.28 7.23
CA VAL A 133 -13.58 -14.21 8.24
C VAL A 133 -12.44 -15.00 7.62
N LEU A 134 -11.26 -14.92 8.23
CA LEU A 134 -10.07 -15.64 7.82
C LEU A 134 -9.70 -16.64 8.92
N GLY A 135 -9.66 -17.92 8.56
CA GLY A 135 -9.46 -19.01 9.52
C GLY A 135 -10.60 -19.06 10.54
N GLU A 136 -10.27 -19.18 11.82
CA GLU A 136 -11.26 -19.35 12.90
C GLU A 136 -11.69 -18.02 13.55
N VAL A 137 -10.76 -17.07 13.70
CA VAL A 137 -10.97 -15.91 14.60
C VAL A 137 -10.79 -14.56 13.94
N VAL A 138 -9.99 -14.46 12.88
CA VAL A 138 -9.62 -13.16 12.29
C VAL A 138 -10.79 -12.60 11.50
N ARG A 139 -11.11 -11.33 11.77
CA ARG A 139 -12.17 -10.59 11.08
C ARG A 139 -11.64 -9.30 10.52
N LEU A 140 -11.83 -9.11 9.22
CA LEU A 140 -11.38 -7.95 8.47
C LEU A 140 -12.61 -7.28 7.82
N HIS A 141 -12.93 -6.06 8.23
CA HIS A 141 -14.01 -5.30 7.59
C HIS A 141 -13.46 -4.56 6.37
N ILE A 142 -14.04 -4.77 5.19
CA ILE A 142 -13.57 -4.18 3.95
C ILE A 142 -14.11 -2.74 3.84
N THR A 143 -13.18 -1.78 3.84
CA THR A 143 -13.51 -0.36 3.96
C THR A 143 -13.57 0.37 2.62
N GLY A 144 -12.98 -0.18 1.57
CA GLY A 144 -12.96 0.45 0.25
C GLY A 144 -12.02 -0.21 -0.74
N LEU A 145 -12.03 0.30 -1.97
CA LEU A 145 -11.10 -0.10 -3.02
C LEU A 145 -9.66 0.34 -2.68
N CYS A 146 -8.69 -0.28 -3.32
CA CYS A 146 -7.28 0.09 -3.23
C CYS A 146 -6.82 0.77 -4.54
N PRO A 147 -6.80 2.12 -4.59
CA PRO A 147 -6.24 2.86 -5.71
C PRO A 147 -4.75 2.56 -5.87
N ARG A 148 -4.31 2.44 -7.11
CA ARG A 148 -2.92 2.15 -7.44
C ARG A 148 -2.26 3.36 -8.06
N CYS A 149 -1.12 3.73 -7.51
CA CYS A 149 -0.27 4.80 -8.02
C CYS A 149 0.81 4.26 -8.97
N VAL A 150 1.63 5.19 -9.49
CA VAL A 150 2.76 4.90 -10.40
C VAL A 150 3.73 3.84 -9.87
N MET A 151 3.77 3.62 -8.56
CA MET A 151 4.66 2.65 -7.92
C MET A 151 4.51 1.23 -8.48
N THR A 152 3.31 0.83 -8.95
CA THR A 152 3.10 -0.51 -9.53
C THR A 152 3.86 -0.71 -10.86
N THR A 153 4.22 0.40 -11.52
CA THR A 153 4.90 0.43 -12.82
C THR A 153 6.42 0.39 -12.70
N LEU A 154 6.98 0.64 -11.51
CA LEU A 154 8.41 0.75 -11.30
C LEU A 154 9.12 -0.61 -11.39
N PRO A 155 10.43 -0.63 -11.72
CA PRO A 155 11.20 -1.85 -11.72
C PRO A 155 11.40 -2.38 -10.29
N GLN A 156 11.31 -3.70 -10.13
CA GLN A 156 11.55 -4.38 -8.84
C GLN A 156 12.07 -5.81 -9.08
N GLY A 157 13.28 -6.11 -8.63
CA GLY A 157 13.90 -7.40 -8.94
C GLY A 157 14.01 -7.64 -10.44
N ASP A 158 13.42 -8.73 -10.93
CA ASP A 158 13.36 -9.11 -12.35
C ASP A 158 12.17 -8.49 -13.11
N LEU A 159 11.31 -7.72 -12.44
CA LEU A 159 10.18 -7.05 -13.05
C LEU A 159 10.62 -5.70 -13.63
N PRO A 160 10.54 -5.49 -14.96
CA PRO A 160 10.95 -4.24 -15.57
C PRO A 160 9.94 -3.13 -15.28
N ARG A 161 10.34 -1.89 -15.59
CA ARG A 161 9.40 -0.76 -15.64
C ARG A 161 8.32 -1.05 -16.69
N ASP A 162 7.06 -0.93 -16.30
CA ASP A 162 5.92 -1.22 -17.18
C ASP A 162 4.72 -0.32 -16.84
N PRO A 163 4.53 0.79 -17.58
CA PRO A 163 3.35 1.66 -17.45
C PRO A 163 2.04 0.98 -17.85
N GLY A 164 2.10 -0.12 -18.61
CA GLY A 164 0.93 -0.90 -19.02
C GLY A 164 0.18 -1.47 -17.82
N ILE A 165 0.89 -1.83 -16.74
CA ILE A 165 0.28 -2.34 -15.51
C ILE A 165 -0.76 -1.37 -14.93
N LEU A 166 -0.37 -0.11 -14.71
CA LEU A 166 -1.27 0.90 -14.17
C LEU A 166 -2.32 1.32 -15.20
N ARG A 167 -1.93 1.47 -16.48
CA ARG A 167 -2.85 1.82 -17.57
C ARG A 167 -4.01 0.82 -17.70
N THR A 168 -3.71 -0.47 -17.66
CA THR A 168 -4.73 -1.53 -17.71
C THR A 168 -5.65 -1.49 -16.50
N ALA A 169 -5.11 -1.27 -15.30
CA ALA A 169 -5.94 -1.10 -14.09
C ALA A 169 -6.85 0.15 -14.20
N ALA A 170 -6.32 1.27 -14.69
CA ALA A 170 -7.07 2.51 -14.93
C ALA A 170 -8.26 2.28 -15.87
N GLN A 171 -8.01 1.64 -17.02
CA GLN A 171 -9.01 1.40 -18.05
C GLN A 171 -10.11 0.41 -17.66
N HIS A 172 -9.79 -0.59 -16.83
CA HIS A 172 -10.70 -1.71 -16.57
C HIS A 172 -11.25 -1.78 -15.14
N ASN A 173 -10.65 -1.08 -14.18
CA ASN A 173 -11.08 -1.08 -12.79
C ASN A 173 -10.81 0.27 -12.07
N GLN A 174 -10.85 1.39 -12.80
CA GLN A 174 -10.69 2.74 -12.25
C GLN A 174 -9.40 2.90 -11.42
N ALA A 175 -8.33 2.27 -11.89
CA ALA A 175 -7.00 2.24 -11.25
C ALA A 175 -6.96 1.50 -9.90
N ASN A 176 -8.00 0.74 -9.55
CA ASN A 176 -8.03 -0.05 -8.33
C ASN A 176 -7.55 -1.48 -8.57
N VAL A 177 -6.75 -2.00 -7.65
CA VAL A 177 -6.34 -3.41 -7.62
C VAL A 177 -6.31 -3.85 -6.16
N GLY A 178 -7.30 -4.66 -5.78
CA GLY A 178 -7.52 -5.05 -4.39
C GLY A 178 -8.42 -4.10 -3.61
N VAL A 179 -8.54 -4.38 -2.32
CA VAL A 179 -9.34 -3.65 -1.33
C VAL A 179 -8.57 -3.42 -0.04
N TYR A 180 -8.95 -2.37 0.67
CA TYR A 180 -8.48 -2.09 2.01
C TYR A 180 -9.40 -2.68 3.07
N ALA A 181 -8.80 -3.06 4.19
CA ALA A 181 -9.55 -3.60 5.33
C ALA A 181 -9.07 -3.04 6.67
N ALA A 182 -10.03 -2.89 7.58
CA ALA A 182 -9.80 -2.64 8.99
C ALA A 182 -9.83 -3.96 9.77
N VAL A 183 -8.93 -4.10 10.74
CA VAL A 183 -8.91 -5.28 11.61
C VAL A 183 -10.00 -5.12 12.69
N VAL A 184 -11.07 -5.89 12.58
CA VAL A 184 -12.15 -5.95 13.60
C VAL A 184 -11.74 -6.87 14.74
N ARG A 185 -11.14 -8.01 14.40
CA ARG A 185 -10.59 -8.97 15.37
C ARG A 185 -9.27 -9.53 14.85
N GLY A 186 -8.21 -9.26 15.60
CA GLY A 186 -6.88 -9.80 15.32
C GLY A 186 -6.73 -11.27 15.72
N GLY A 187 -5.65 -11.89 15.24
CA GLY A 187 -5.32 -13.28 15.49
C GLY A 187 -4.24 -13.78 14.52
N THR A 188 -4.00 -15.08 14.53
CA THR A 188 -3.05 -15.72 13.60
C THR A 188 -3.81 -16.34 12.43
N ILE A 189 -3.33 -16.06 11.22
CA ILE A 189 -3.74 -16.75 9.99
C ILE A 189 -2.56 -17.51 9.42
N ARG A 190 -2.85 -18.56 8.66
CA ARG A 190 -1.87 -19.36 7.90
C ARG A 190 -2.29 -19.42 6.43
N ARG A 191 -1.31 -19.64 5.56
CA ARG A 191 -1.60 -19.93 4.15
C ARG A 191 -2.49 -21.18 4.07
N GLY A 192 -3.57 -21.09 3.30
CA GLY A 192 -4.55 -22.15 3.14
C GLY A 192 -5.73 -22.08 4.11
N ASP A 193 -5.74 -21.14 5.06
CA ASP A 193 -6.91 -20.90 5.89
C ASP A 193 -8.12 -20.49 5.04
N PRO A 194 -9.33 -20.98 5.37
CA PRO A 194 -10.53 -20.63 4.64
C PRO A 194 -10.86 -19.14 4.81
N VAL A 195 -11.37 -18.55 3.73
CA VAL A 195 -11.89 -17.17 3.71
C VAL A 195 -13.39 -17.24 3.43
N ARG A 196 -14.19 -16.54 4.24
CA ARG A 196 -15.65 -16.46 4.08
C ARG A 196 -16.11 -15.02 4.24
N LEU A 197 -17.16 -14.65 3.51
CA LEU A 197 -17.85 -13.38 3.67
C LEU A 197 -18.95 -13.54 4.74
N GLU A 198 -18.99 -12.64 5.71
CA GLU A 198 -20.11 -12.43 6.65
C GLU A 198 -21.08 -11.36 6.11
#